data_AF-A0A966ERC7-F1
#
_entry.id   AF-A0A966ERC7-F1
#
_cell.length_a   1.000
_cell.length_b   1.000
_cell.length_c   1.000
_cell.angle_alpha   90.00
_cell.angle_beta   90.00
_cell.angle_gamma   90.00
#
_symmetry.space_group_name_H-M   'P 1'
#
loop_
_entity.id
_entity.type
_entity.pdbx_description
1 polymer ?
#
loop_
_entity_poly.entity_id
_entity_poly.type
_entity_poly.pdbx_seq_one_letter_code
_entity_poly.pdbx_strand_id
1 'polypeptide(L)'
;MMPIPLLPEFQFAEPYLLGLLALPIILMFVRGNRNRPASINFPSVVHFGSDFKKQNIGLLSLSSLILPLAIASGIVGLARPQKITHSEVIEGDGVEISVAIDVSGSMRER
;
A
#
# COMPACT_ATOMS: atom_id res chain seq x y z
N MET A 1 6.42 -14.52 10.01
CA MET A 1 7.06 -14.00 8.78
C MET A 1 6.61 -14.85 7.60
N MET A 2 6.30 -14.23 6.47
CA MET A 2 5.85 -14.92 5.25
C MET A 2 6.73 -14.49 4.07
N PRO A 3 7.32 -15.43 3.30
CA PRO A 3 8.09 -15.08 2.11
C PRO A 3 7.18 -14.47 1.04
N ILE A 4 7.71 -13.51 0.28
CA ILE A 4 6.97 -12.91 -0.83
C ILE A 4 7.02 -13.88 -2.02
N PRO A 5 5.87 -14.32 -2.57
CA PRO A 5 5.86 -15.14 -3.77
C PRO A 5 6.62 -14.44 -4.90
N LEU A 6 7.43 -15.17 -5.66
CA LEU A 6 8.28 -14.66 -6.75
C LEU A 6 9.49 -13.80 -6.33
N LEU A 7 9.63 -13.46 -5.05
CA LEU A 7 10.76 -12.69 -4.50
C LEU A 7 11.27 -13.38 -3.23
N PRO A 8 11.99 -14.51 -3.36
CA PRO A 8 12.37 -15.36 -2.23
C PRO A 8 13.32 -14.66 -1.24
N GLU A 9 14.10 -13.69 -1.69
CA GLU A 9 14.94 -12.84 -0.83
C GLU A 9 14.15 -11.81 -0.02
N PHE A 10 12.83 -11.72 -0.17
CA PHE A 10 11.98 -10.83 0.62
C PHE A 10 10.95 -11.59 1.45
N GLN A 11 10.65 -11.05 2.63
CA GLN A 11 9.57 -11.53 3.49
C GLN A 11 8.79 -10.37 4.11
N PHE A 12 7.52 -10.58 4.38
CA PHE A 12 6.74 -9.69 5.23
C PHE A 12 6.92 -10.08 6.70
N ALA A 13 7.26 -9.10 7.54
CA ALA A 13 7.28 -9.29 8.98
C ALA A 13 5.86 -9.53 9.52
N GLU A 14 4.89 -8.72 9.07
CA GLU A 14 3.49 -8.73 9.52
C GLU A 14 2.51 -8.99 8.36
N PRO A 15 2.45 -10.22 7.81
CA PRO A 15 1.70 -10.52 6.60
C PRO A 15 0.18 -10.40 6.75
N TYR A 16 -0.36 -10.53 7.96
CA TYR A 16 -1.80 -10.42 8.20
C TYR A 16 -2.35 -9.02 7.87
N LEU A 17 -1.51 -7.99 7.90
CA LEU A 17 -1.90 -6.63 7.53
C LEU A 17 -2.25 -6.49 6.04
N LEU A 18 -1.79 -7.41 5.19
CA LEU A 18 -2.18 -7.44 3.77
C LEU A 18 -3.69 -7.69 3.60
N GLY A 19 -4.38 -8.26 4.59
CA GLY A 19 -5.85 -8.37 4.60
C GLY A 19 -6.56 -7.01 4.48
N LEU A 20 -5.90 -5.92 4.89
CA LEU A 20 -6.42 -4.56 4.74
C LEU A 20 -6.51 -4.10 3.28
N LEU A 21 -5.90 -4.80 2.31
CA LEU A 21 -6.02 -4.51 0.88
C LEU A 21 -7.46 -4.62 0.37
N ALA A 22 -8.39 -5.22 1.12
CA ALA A 22 -9.81 -5.14 0.83
C ALA A 22 -10.36 -3.70 0.90
N LEU A 23 -9.78 -2.82 1.74
CA LEU A 23 -10.23 -1.44 1.91
C LEU A 23 -10.15 -0.60 0.62
N PRO A 24 -9.01 -0.50 -0.09
CA PRO A 24 -8.95 0.25 -1.34
C PRO A 24 -9.89 -0.29 -2.42
N ILE A 25 -10.14 -1.60 -2.45
CA ILE A 25 -11.09 -2.23 -3.37
C ILE A 25 -12.52 -1.78 -3.05
N ILE A 26 -12.94 -1.87 -1.77
CA ILE A 26 -14.27 -1.42 -1.32
C ILE A 26 -14.45 0.07 -1.62
N LEU A 27 -13.43 0.90 -1.36
CA LEU A 27 -13.45 2.32 -1.66
C LEU A 27 -13.67 2.60 -3.15
N MET A 28 -13.08 1.80 -4.04
CA MET A 28 -13.28 1.93 -5.48
C MET A 28 -14.74 1.65 -5.88
N PHE A 29 -15.35 0.61 -5.33
CA PHE A 29 -16.76 0.26 -5.61
C PHE A 29 -17.75 1.30 -5.05
N VAL A 30 -17.57 1.73 -3.80
CA VAL A 30 -18.44 2.73 -3.17
C VAL A 30 -18.37 4.07 -3.88
N ARG A 31 -17.18 4.44 -4.39
CA ARG A 31 -16.97 5.73 -5.05
C ARG A 31 -17.43 5.72 -6.50
N GLY A 32 -17.27 4.61 -7.23
CA GLY A 32 -17.80 4.43 -8.59
C GLY A 32 -19.32 4.50 -8.66
N ASN A 33 -20.02 4.09 -7.60
CA ASN A 33 -21.48 4.18 -7.53
C ASN A 33 -22.00 5.60 -7.23
N ARG A 34 -21.12 6.53 -6.87
CA ARG A 34 -21.47 7.93 -6.58
C ARG A 34 -21.49 8.74 -7.87
N ASN A 35 -22.49 8.49 -8.71
CA ASN A 35 -22.89 9.38 -9.81
C ASN A 35 -23.38 10.70 -9.22
N ARG A 36 -22.47 11.58 -8.81
CA ARG A 36 -22.85 12.94 -8.41
C ARG A 36 -23.25 13.69 -9.68
N PRO A 37 -24.52 14.07 -9.87
CA PRO A 37 -24.86 15.01 -10.92
C PRO A 37 -24.07 16.30 -10.67
N ALA A 38 -23.57 16.92 -11.74
CA ALA A 38 -22.85 18.18 -11.64
C ALA A 38 -23.72 19.18 -10.87
N SER A 39 -23.20 19.75 -9.78
CA SER A 39 -23.97 20.68 -8.91
C SER A 39 -24.22 22.03 -9.58
N ILE A 40 -23.62 22.28 -10.74
CA ILE A 40 -23.74 23.53 -11.49
C ILE A 40 -24.38 23.19 -12.83
N ASN A 41 -25.69 23.43 -12.94
CA ASN A 41 -26.38 23.40 -14.21
C ASN A 41 -26.12 24.74 -14.91
N PHE A 42 -25.21 24.76 -15.90
CA PHE A 42 -24.99 25.94 -16.74
C PHE A 42 -26.13 26.04 -17.76
N PRO A 43 -26.91 27.14 -17.79
CA PRO A 43 -28.02 27.28 -18.75
C PRO A 43 -27.57 27.38 -20.22
N SER A 44 -26.32 27.76 -20.49
CA SER A 44 -25.81 27.99 -21.85
C SER A 44 -25.33 26.73 -22.58
N VAL A 45 -25.12 25.61 -21.89
CA VAL A 45 -24.68 24.34 -22.51
C VAL A 45 -25.83 23.48 -23.03
N VAL A 46 -27.08 23.92 -22.86
CA VAL A 46 -28.28 23.23 -23.37
C VAL A 46 -28.25 23.11 -24.90
N HIS A 47 -27.58 24.05 -25.60
CA HIS A 47 -27.42 24.02 -27.05
C HIS A 47 -26.31 23.09 -27.56
N PHE A 48 -25.48 22.52 -26.67
CA PHE A 48 -24.40 21.59 -27.01
C PHE A 48 -24.72 20.14 -26.60
N GLY A 49 -25.99 19.86 -26.26
CA GLY A 49 -26.43 18.65 -25.54
C GLY A 49 -26.22 17.30 -26.24
N SER A 50 -25.88 17.26 -27.53
CA SER A 50 -25.62 16.01 -28.27
C SER A 50 -24.13 15.69 -28.47
N ASP A 51 -23.26 16.70 -28.46
CA ASP A 51 -21.89 16.53 -28.99
C ASP A 51 -20.87 16.25 -27.89
N PHE A 52 -21.15 16.67 -26.66
CA PHE A 52 -20.36 16.28 -25.50
C PHE A 52 -20.92 14.98 -24.93
N LYS A 53 -20.58 13.86 -25.58
CA LYS A 53 -20.67 12.53 -24.97
C LYS A 53 -19.95 12.62 -23.63
N LYS A 54 -20.72 12.67 -22.54
CA LYS A 54 -20.21 12.62 -21.17
C LYS A 54 -19.37 11.35 -21.08
N GLN A 55 -18.05 11.50 -21.22
CA GLN A 55 -17.12 10.38 -21.17
C GLN A 55 -17.22 9.86 -19.73
N ASN A 56 -18.03 8.83 -19.57
CA ASN A 56 -18.41 8.25 -18.29
C ASN A 56 -17.24 7.39 -17.82
N ILE A 57 -16.10 8.03 -17.54
CA ILE A 57 -14.88 7.38 -17.02
C ILE A 57 -15.03 7.17 -15.50
N GLY A 58 -16.24 6.79 -15.06
CA GLY A 58 -16.71 6.88 -13.67
C GLY A 58 -15.93 6.04 -12.66
N LEU A 59 -15.12 5.09 -13.13
CA LEU A 59 -14.28 4.22 -12.28
C LEU A 59 -12.78 4.29 -12.60
N LEU A 60 -12.42 4.67 -13.83
CA LEU A 60 -11.03 4.66 -14.33
C LEU A 60 -10.42 6.06 -14.50
N SER A 61 -11.12 7.11 -14.06
CA SER A 61 -10.51 8.43 -14.02
C SER A 61 -9.29 8.39 -13.11
N LEU A 62 -8.17 8.95 -13.57
CA LEU A 62 -6.90 8.98 -12.83
C LEU A 62 -7.08 9.53 -11.40
N SER A 63 -7.97 10.51 -11.23
CA SER A 63 -8.31 11.10 -9.92
C SER A 63 -9.05 10.14 -8.99
N SER A 64 -9.77 9.16 -9.55
CA SER A 64 -10.51 8.13 -8.80
C SER A 64 -9.60 7.04 -8.24
N LEU A 65 -8.49 6.76 -8.91
CA LEU A 65 -7.56 5.69 -8.56
C LEU A 65 -6.47 6.11 -7.57
N ILE A 66 -6.08 7.39 -7.54
CA ILE A 66 -4.90 7.83 -6.78
C ILE A 66 -4.98 7.56 -5.27
N LEU A 67 -6.17 7.75 -4.67
CA LEU A 67 -6.36 7.52 -3.24
C LEU A 67 -6.34 6.00 -2.90
N PRO A 68 -7.10 5.14 -3.60
CA PRO A 68 -6.97 3.69 -3.44
C PRO A 68 -5.52 3.18 -3.60
N LEU A 69 -4.78 3.66 -4.60
CA LEU A 69 -3.38 3.28 -4.79
C LEU A 69 -2.48 3.74 -3.62
N ALA A 70 -2.64 4.98 -3.16
CA ALA A 70 -1.86 5.49 -2.03
C ALA A 70 -2.11 4.65 -0.76
N ILE A 71 -3.36 4.28 -0.50
CA ILE A 71 -3.74 3.41 0.63
C ILE A 71 -3.12 2.02 0.45
N ALA A 72 -3.20 1.43 -0.75
CA ALA A 72 -2.60 0.13 -1.04
C ALA A 72 -1.08 0.13 -0.80
N SER A 73 -0.37 1.15 -1.28
CA SER A 73 1.07 1.33 -1.04
C SER A 73 1.39 1.47 0.45
N GLY A 74 0.58 2.22 1.20
CA GLY A 74 0.71 2.35 2.65
C GLY A 74 0.53 1.02 3.38
N ILE A 75 -0.46 0.22 2.99
CA ILE A 75 -0.70 -1.12 3.56
C ILE A 75 0.50 -2.05 3.29
N VAL A 76 1.03 -2.04 2.07
CA VAL A 76 2.23 -2.83 1.73
C VAL A 76 3.43 -2.38 2.57
N GLY A 77 3.62 -1.08 2.78
CA GLY A 77 4.66 -0.55 3.67
C GLY A 77 4.48 -0.99 5.13
N LEU A 78 3.24 -0.99 5.63
CA LEU A 78 2.90 -1.44 6.98
C LEU A 78 3.13 -2.93 7.19
N ALA A 79 2.97 -3.76 6.15
CA ALA A 79 3.31 -5.19 6.21
C ALA A 79 4.83 -5.45 6.37
N ARG A 80 5.66 -4.38 6.29
CA ARG A 80 7.12 -4.38 6.48
C ARG A 80 7.81 -5.41 5.58
N PRO A 81 7.92 -5.15 4.26
CA PRO A 81 8.75 -5.96 3.39
C PRO A 81 10.22 -5.82 3.80
N GLN A 82 10.86 -6.94 4.10
CA GLN A 82 12.25 -7.02 4.54
C GLN A 82 13.05 -7.86 3.56
N LYS A 83 14.24 -7.39 3.19
CA LYS A 83 15.20 -8.19 2.43
C LYS A 83 15.98 -9.08 3.40
N ILE A 84 15.99 -10.38 3.13
CA ILE A 84 16.79 -11.36 3.86
C ILE A 84 18.17 -11.41 3.19
N THR A 85 19.18 -10.89 3.86
CA THR A 85 20.57 -10.89 3.34
C THR A 85 21.33 -12.16 3.72
N HIS A 86 21.07 -12.69 4.91
CA HIS A 86 21.76 -13.86 5.44
C HIS A 86 20.83 -14.60 6.40
N SER A 87 20.63 -15.90 6.17
CA SER A 87 19.91 -16.78 7.08
C SER A 87 20.70 -18.07 7.14
N GLU A 88 21.38 -18.27 8.26
CA GLU A 88 22.13 -19.49 8.54
C GLU A 88 21.62 -20.01 9.88
N VAL A 89 21.02 -21.20 9.85
CA VAL A 89 20.62 -21.91 11.07
C VAL A 89 21.84 -22.68 11.51
N ILE A 90 22.60 -22.11 12.45
CA ILE A 90 23.74 -22.77 13.05
C ILE A 90 23.20 -23.67 14.17
N GLU A 91 23.15 -24.98 13.93
CA GLU A 91 22.95 -25.97 14.99
C GLU A 91 24.22 -25.98 15.85
N GLY A 92 24.19 -25.24 16.95
CA GLY A 92 25.31 -25.09 17.85
C GLY A 92 25.51 -26.34 18.70
N ASP A 93 26.50 -27.16 18.35
CA ASP A 93 27.05 -28.17 19.25
C ASP A 93 27.93 -27.44 20.29
N GLY A 94 27.32 -26.98 21.39
CA GLY A 94 28.04 -26.50 22.59
C GLY A 94 28.80 -25.17 22.49
N VAL A 95 28.49 -24.27 21.55
CA VAL A 95 29.13 -22.94 21.46
C VAL A 95 28.33 -21.87 22.21
N GLU A 96 28.96 -21.21 23.19
CA GLU A 96 28.37 -20.08 23.92
C GLU A 96 28.69 -18.76 23.21
N ILE A 97 27.65 -18.05 22.74
CA ILE A 97 27.80 -16.73 22.10
C ILE A 97 27.67 -15.66 23.18
N SER A 98 28.78 -14.97 23.49
CA SER A 98 28.76 -13.76 24.31
C SER A 98 28.80 -12.51 23.43
N VAL A 99 27.82 -11.62 23.61
CA VAL A 99 27.73 -10.34 22.89
C VAL A 99 28.18 -9.24 23.83
N ALA A 100 29.32 -8.61 23.53
CA ALA A 100 29.78 -7.42 24.22
C ALA A 100 29.28 -6.17 23.46
N ILE A 101 28.47 -5.35 24.12
CA ILE A 101 27.96 -4.08 23.58
C ILE A 101 28.64 -2.94 24.35
N ASP A 102 29.26 -2.02 23.62
CA ASP A 102 29.88 -0.84 24.24
C ASP A 102 28.81 0.14 24.74
N VAL A 103 28.89 0.49 26.02
CA VAL A 103 27.99 1.44 26.71
C VAL A 103 28.67 2.79 26.98
N SER A 104 29.82 3.04 26.35
CA SER A 104 30.54 4.31 26.46
C SER A 104 29.68 5.49 26.01
N GLY A 105 29.96 6.68 26.57
CA GLY A 105 29.16 7.88 26.32
C GLY A 105 29.11 8.33 24.85
N SER A 106 30.04 7.89 24.01
CA SER A 106 30.03 8.13 22.56
C SER A 106 28.96 7.34 21.81
N MET A 107 28.48 6.23 22.39
CA MET A 107 27.43 5.39 21.81
C MET A 107 26.01 5.88 22.19
N ARG A 108 25.86 6.91 23.03
CA ARG A 108 24.55 7.52 23.33
C ARG A 108 24.25 8.63 22.32
N GLU A 109 23.29 8.36 21.42
CA GLU A 109 22.64 9.43 20.66
C GLU A 109 21.94 10.42 21.60
N ARG A 110 22.02 11.71 21.27
CA ARG A 110 21.47 12.83 22.03
C ARG A 110 20.14 13.28 21.45
#